data_AF-A0A6J8DWT9-F1
#
_entry.id   AF-A0A6J8DWT9-F1
#
_cell.length_a   1.000
_cell.length_b   1.000
_cell.length_c   1.000
_cell.angle_alpha   90.00
_cell.angle_beta   90.00
_cell.angle_gamma   90.00
#
_symmetry.space_group_name_H-M   'P 1'
#
loop_
_entity.id
_entity.type
_entity.pdbx_description
1 polymer ?
#
loop_
_entity_poly.entity_id
_entity_poly.type
_entity_poly.pdbx_seq_one_letter_code
_entity_poly.pdbx_strand_id
1 'polypeptide(L)'
;MVISFIDDQKKQSTVNFTKRDLKLLYKWLVGKGELRSIENIPHNELDPFLSEFYITLKKENGQEYELGTFDGIRASIERDLKDKEYSHSLRDKEFNLSTRALSAKKVKLKKLGKGHKPNASKAVSKDEEDLLWEQGKLGDGTPRILIFSLWYYFTKCFGLRGINEHRQIQLGDILMKKDPVNNQQYLEFSERLTKTRDGTKGKENRKVKPRMYENKSDRCPIQLFKAYLPRRPENAMEPESPFYLTCIPMERVESMIWFYTRSMGENTLAKLMPMAAKEAGWTEKQTTKIDRPTVSHQISPPMATSSQSVCSYTAALNNIHEQSSKGASEASSNMFSKGIVLNKCTFNINFKMEQSNGESQRHSRPNYCYEPPRKTFKRILPLESSDESQEF
;
A
#
# COMPACT_ATOMS: atom_id res chain seq x y z
N MET A 1 -0.12 -24.50 -26.14
CA MET A 1 -0.17 -23.12 -26.65
C MET A 1 -1.05 -22.22 -25.78
N VAL A 2 -2.33 -22.56 -25.55
CA VAL A 2 -3.22 -21.73 -24.71
C VAL A 2 -2.83 -21.75 -23.22
N ILE A 3 -2.59 -22.94 -22.64
CA ILE A 3 -2.19 -23.07 -21.22
C ILE A 3 -0.85 -22.37 -20.95
N SER A 4 0.15 -22.62 -21.79
CA SER A 4 1.46 -21.97 -21.69
C SER A 4 1.36 -20.44 -21.78
N PHE A 5 0.54 -19.92 -22.69
CA PHE A 5 0.29 -18.49 -22.78
C PHE A 5 -0.38 -17.92 -21.52
N ILE A 6 -1.37 -18.63 -20.96
CA ILE A 6 -2.03 -18.23 -19.70
C ILE A 6 -1.01 -18.20 -18.55
N ASP A 7 -0.13 -19.20 -18.47
CA ASP A 7 0.90 -19.28 -17.45
C ASP A 7 1.94 -18.16 -17.59
N ASP A 8 2.32 -17.79 -18.81
CA ASP A 8 3.24 -16.68 -19.08
C ASP A 8 2.69 -15.32 -18.64
N GLN A 9 1.35 -15.17 -18.61
CA GLN A 9 0.71 -13.96 -18.09
C GLN A 9 0.60 -13.96 -16.55
N LYS A 10 0.87 -15.08 -15.86
CA LYS A 10 0.81 -15.14 -14.39
C LYS A 10 1.94 -14.28 -13.80
N LYS A 11 1.57 -13.40 -12.87
CA LYS A 11 2.55 -12.56 -12.17
C LYS A 11 3.55 -13.43 -11.39
N GLN A 12 4.85 -13.32 -11.72
CA GLN A 12 5.91 -14.12 -11.08
C GLN A 12 5.91 -14.06 -9.54
N SER A 13 5.64 -12.89 -8.95
CA SER A 13 5.54 -12.76 -7.50
C SER A 13 4.46 -13.68 -6.92
N THR A 14 3.32 -13.79 -7.60
CA THR A 14 2.18 -14.60 -7.20
C THR A 14 2.52 -16.09 -7.29
N VAL A 15 3.21 -16.50 -8.35
CA VAL A 15 3.73 -17.88 -8.51
C VAL A 15 4.71 -18.22 -7.38
N ASN A 16 5.65 -17.33 -7.07
CA ASN A 16 6.62 -17.53 -6.00
C ASN A 16 5.94 -17.63 -4.62
N PHE A 17 4.92 -16.80 -4.36
CA PHE A 17 4.12 -16.90 -3.12
C PHE A 17 3.37 -18.23 -3.03
N THR A 18 2.73 -18.69 -4.12
CA THR A 18 2.07 -20.00 -4.16
C THR A 18 3.05 -21.12 -3.83
N LYS A 19 4.19 -21.18 -4.53
CA LYS A 19 5.20 -22.22 -4.27
C LYS A 19 5.68 -22.23 -2.82
N ARG A 20 5.91 -21.05 -2.23
CA ARG A 20 6.32 -20.93 -0.82
C ARG A 20 5.24 -21.47 0.13
N ASP A 21 3.99 -21.07 -0.05
CA ASP A 21 2.88 -21.48 0.84
C ASP A 21 2.57 -22.98 0.71
N LEU A 22 2.59 -23.51 -0.52
CA LEU A 22 2.41 -24.95 -0.75
C LEU A 22 3.53 -25.76 -0.11
N LYS A 23 4.78 -25.30 -0.19
CA LYS A 23 5.90 -25.98 0.49
C LYS A 23 5.68 -26.07 2.01
N LEU A 24 5.06 -25.06 2.62
CA LEU A 24 4.69 -25.13 4.04
C LEU A 24 3.62 -26.19 4.30
N LEU A 25 2.59 -26.25 3.47
CA LEU A 25 1.53 -27.25 3.59
C LEU A 25 2.07 -28.67 3.39
N TYR A 26 2.84 -28.91 2.32
CA TYR A 26 3.43 -30.22 2.04
C TYR A 26 4.35 -30.68 3.17
N LYS A 27 5.23 -29.81 3.67
CA LYS A 27 6.09 -30.13 4.82
C LYS A 27 5.26 -30.53 6.04
N TRP A 28 4.14 -29.85 6.28
CA TRP A 28 3.25 -30.16 7.39
C TRP A 28 2.51 -31.48 7.21
N LEU A 29 1.97 -31.76 6.01
CA LEU A 29 1.28 -33.01 5.68
C LEU A 29 2.19 -34.23 5.82
N VAL A 30 3.42 -34.14 5.30
CA VAL A 30 4.42 -35.20 5.45
C VAL A 30 4.72 -35.47 6.93
N GLY A 31 4.80 -34.41 7.75
CA GLY A 31 4.95 -34.53 9.20
C GLY A 31 3.76 -35.20 9.90
N LYS A 32 2.60 -35.27 9.25
CA LYS A 32 1.40 -36.00 9.69
C LYS A 32 1.29 -37.41 9.11
N GLY A 33 2.26 -37.85 8.31
CA GLY A 33 2.22 -39.12 7.60
C GLY A 33 1.35 -39.12 6.35
N GLU A 34 0.87 -37.95 5.91
CA GLU A 34 0.11 -37.81 4.68
C GLU A 34 1.06 -37.54 3.51
N LEU A 35 1.16 -38.50 2.60
CA LEU A 35 2.09 -38.47 1.47
C LEU A 35 1.39 -38.20 0.12
N ARG A 36 0.06 -38.22 0.07
CA ARG A 36 -0.69 -37.89 -1.15
C ARG A 36 -0.48 -36.42 -1.51
N SER A 37 -0.42 -36.13 -2.80
CA SER A 37 -0.57 -34.76 -3.30
C SER A 37 -1.95 -34.22 -2.92
N ILE A 38 -2.06 -32.92 -2.64
CA ILE A 38 -3.28 -32.32 -2.07
C ILE A 38 -4.51 -32.49 -2.96
N GLU A 39 -4.33 -32.52 -4.28
CA GLU A 39 -5.36 -32.75 -5.29
C GLU A 39 -5.94 -34.16 -5.25
N ASN A 40 -5.21 -35.12 -4.69
CA ASN A 40 -5.60 -36.53 -4.58
C ASN A 40 -6.22 -36.84 -3.21
N ILE A 41 -6.31 -35.86 -2.31
CA ILE A 41 -6.96 -36.03 -1.00
C ILE A 41 -8.44 -35.61 -1.17
N PRO A 42 -9.41 -36.47 -0.85
CA PRO A 42 -10.82 -36.11 -0.99
C PRO A 42 -11.22 -35.03 0.03
N HIS A 43 -12.22 -34.21 -0.30
CA HIS A 43 -12.52 -32.98 0.44
C HIS A 43 -12.86 -33.22 1.92
N ASN A 44 -13.52 -34.34 2.22
CA ASN A 44 -13.88 -34.76 3.58
C ASN A 44 -12.66 -35.10 4.46
N GLU A 45 -11.53 -35.49 3.84
CA GLU A 45 -10.26 -35.71 4.53
C GLU A 45 -9.38 -34.44 4.51
N LEU A 46 -9.40 -33.70 3.40
CA LEU A 46 -8.62 -32.48 3.23
C LEU A 46 -9.09 -31.36 4.17
N ASP A 47 -10.39 -31.23 4.43
CA ASP A 47 -10.94 -30.20 5.32
C ASP A 47 -10.42 -30.31 6.77
N PRO A 48 -10.45 -31.49 7.43
CA PRO A 48 -9.77 -31.71 8.70
C PRO A 48 -8.28 -31.38 8.68
N PHE A 49 -7.53 -31.82 7.66
CA PHE A 49 -6.10 -31.51 7.54
C PHE A 49 -5.85 -30.00 7.48
N LEU A 50 -6.58 -29.29 6.61
CA LEU A 50 -6.45 -27.83 6.49
C LEU A 50 -6.85 -27.11 7.79
N SER A 51 -7.87 -27.62 8.49
CA SER A 51 -8.29 -27.06 9.78
C SER A 51 -7.19 -27.13 10.83
N GLU A 52 -6.53 -28.28 10.95
CA GLU A 52 -5.44 -28.48 11.90
C GLU A 52 -4.18 -27.70 11.47
N PHE A 53 -3.89 -27.69 10.17
CA PHE A 53 -2.82 -26.88 9.59
C PHE A 53 -2.96 -25.41 9.98
N TYR A 54 -4.14 -24.80 9.77
CA TYR A 54 -4.33 -23.38 10.09
C TYR A 54 -4.14 -23.04 11.57
N ILE A 55 -4.55 -23.92 12.49
CA ILE A 55 -4.42 -23.65 13.94
C ILE A 55 -2.98 -23.86 14.44
N THR A 56 -2.27 -24.85 13.88
CA THR A 56 -0.91 -25.24 14.31
C THR A 56 0.20 -24.46 13.61
N LEU A 57 -0.05 -23.91 12.43
CA LEU A 57 0.96 -23.22 11.63
C LEU A 57 1.62 -22.05 12.37
N LYS A 58 2.95 -22.11 12.44
CA LYS A 58 3.84 -21.10 13.06
C LYS A 58 5.10 -20.93 12.21
N LYS A 59 5.82 -19.84 12.45
CA LYS A 59 7.15 -19.60 11.87
C LYS A 59 8.16 -20.62 12.42
N GLU A 60 9.30 -20.77 11.75
CA GLU A 60 10.37 -21.68 12.18
C GLU A 60 10.91 -21.33 13.58
N ASN A 61 10.91 -20.04 13.94
CA ASN A 61 11.26 -19.56 15.27
C ASN A 61 10.14 -19.72 16.33
N GLY A 62 9.08 -20.48 16.04
CA GLY A 62 7.95 -20.73 16.92
C GLY A 62 6.96 -19.56 17.07
N GLN A 63 7.21 -18.41 16.44
CA GLN A 63 6.32 -17.25 16.53
C GLN A 63 5.07 -17.41 15.65
N GLU A 64 3.98 -16.77 16.07
CA GLU A 64 2.73 -16.67 15.31
C GLU A 64 2.89 -15.81 14.05
N TYR A 65 2.22 -16.22 12.97
CA TYR A 65 2.07 -15.42 11.75
C TYR A 65 1.09 -14.24 11.95
N GLU A 66 1.15 -13.27 11.03
CA GLU A 66 0.17 -12.17 10.98
C GLU A 66 -1.17 -12.65 10.40
N LEU A 67 -2.26 -11.93 10.72
CA LEU A 67 -3.60 -12.26 10.22
C LEU A 67 -3.68 -12.38 8.71
N GLY A 68 -3.05 -11.44 7.99
CA GLY A 68 -3.11 -11.38 6.53
C GLY A 68 -2.37 -12.53 5.84
N THR A 69 -1.40 -13.15 6.51
CA THR A 69 -0.66 -14.30 5.97
C THR A 69 -1.58 -15.47 5.68
N PHE A 70 -2.55 -15.72 6.56
CA PHE A 70 -3.50 -16.82 6.41
C PHE A 70 -4.45 -16.65 5.22
N ASP A 71 -4.82 -15.41 4.86
CA ASP A 71 -5.55 -15.13 3.62
C ASP A 71 -4.71 -15.42 2.39
N GLY A 72 -3.42 -15.07 2.42
CA GLY A 72 -2.46 -15.40 1.38
C GLY A 72 -2.33 -16.91 1.18
N ILE A 73 -2.13 -17.65 2.27
CA ILE A 73 -1.99 -19.11 2.24
C ILE A 73 -3.24 -19.78 1.67
N ARG A 74 -4.44 -19.44 2.17
CA ARG A 74 -5.70 -20.01 1.64
C ARG A 74 -5.84 -19.73 0.14
N ALA A 75 -5.52 -18.51 -0.30
CA ALA A 75 -5.57 -18.15 -1.71
C ALA A 75 -4.51 -18.88 -2.56
N SER A 76 -3.35 -19.17 -2.00
CA SER A 76 -2.29 -19.97 -2.64
C SER A 76 -2.73 -21.43 -2.84
N ILE A 77 -3.35 -22.04 -1.82
CA ILE A 77 -3.85 -23.42 -1.88
C ILE A 77 -5.04 -23.50 -2.86
N GLU A 78 -6.01 -22.59 -2.73
CA GLU A 78 -7.16 -22.49 -3.65
C GLU A 78 -6.72 -22.39 -5.12
N ARG A 79 -5.66 -21.61 -5.39
CA ARG A 79 -5.12 -21.44 -6.74
C ARG A 79 -4.52 -22.75 -7.26
N ASP A 80 -3.74 -23.45 -6.44
CA ASP A 80 -3.13 -24.73 -6.81
C ASP A 80 -4.19 -25.81 -7.09
N LEU A 81 -5.19 -25.91 -6.22
CA LEU A 81 -6.30 -26.85 -6.39
C LEU A 81 -7.10 -26.56 -7.66
N LYS A 82 -7.36 -25.30 -7.98
CA LYS A 82 -8.02 -24.89 -9.23
C LYS A 82 -7.20 -25.20 -10.47
N ASP A 83 -5.90 -24.90 -10.44
CA ASP A 83 -5.00 -25.19 -11.55
C ASP A 83 -4.91 -26.71 -11.81
N LYS A 84 -5.24 -27.55 -10.81
CA LYS A 84 -5.31 -29.01 -10.89
C LYS A 84 -6.74 -29.57 -11.00
N GLU A 85 -7.71 -28.72 -11.32
CA GLU A 85 -9.12 -29.09 -11.55
C GLU A 85 -9.78 -29.83 -10.37
N TYR A 86 -9.36 -29.54 -9.14
CA TYR A 86 -9.97 -30.10 -7.94
C TYR A 86 -11.45 -29.71 -7.84
N SER A 87 -12.32 -30.68 -7.51
CA SER A 87 -13.77 -30.56 -7.68
C SER A 87 -14.46 -29.53 -6.79
N HIS A 88 -13.81 -29.10 -5.70
CA HIS A 88 -14.40 -28.20 -4.70
C HIS A 88 -13.52 -26.98 -4.45
N SER A 89 -14.13 -25.80 -4.30
CA SER A 89 -13.44 -24.62 -3.79
C SER A 89 -13.28 -24.74 -2.29
N LEU A 90 -12.16 -24.24 -1.74
CA LEU A 90 -11.98 -24.09 -0.30
C LEU A 90 -13.02 -23.16 0.32
N ARG A 91 -13.80 -22.41 -0.48
CA ARG A 91 -14.89 -21.53 -0.03
C ARG A 91 -16.24 -22.25 0.06
N ASP A 92 -16.33 -23.47 -0.45
CA ASP A 92 -17.57 -24.22 -0.45
C ASP A 92 -17.88 -24.79 0.94
N LYS A 93 -19.11 -25.30 1.10
CA LYS A 93 -19.61 -25.83 2.38
C LYS A 93 -18.85 -27.08 2.84
N GLU A 94 -18.25 -27.81 1.90
CA GLU A 94 -17.43 -28.99 2.12
C GLU A 94 -16.16 -28.67 2.93
N PHE A 95 -15.73 -27.40 2.94
CA PHE A 95 -14.58 -26.92 3.72
C PHE A 95 -14.99 -26.09 4.96
N ASN A 96 -16.09 -26.49 5.62
CA ASN A 96 -16.63 -25.77 6.76
C ASN A 96 -15.68 -25.76 7.96
N LEU A 97 -15.06 -26.90 8.28
CA LEU A 97 -14.22 -27.04 9.47
C LEU A 97 -12.97 -26.17 9.34
N SER A 98 -12.27 -26.24 8.20
CA SER A 98 -11.11 -25.40 7.93
C SER A 98 -11.46 -23.92 7.87
N THR A 99 -12.62 -23.55 7.33
CA THR A 99 -13.10 -22.16 7.32
C THR A 99 -13.36 -21.64 8.74
N ARG A 100 -13.99 -22.44 9.61
CA ARG A 100 -14.23 -22.09 11.02
C ARG A 100 -12.92 -22.03 11.81
N ALA A 101 -12.05 -23.01 11.63
CA ALA A 101 -10.73 -23.06 12.27
C ALA A 101 -9.88 -21.84 11.89
N LEU A 102 -9.84 -21.47 10.61
CA LEU A 102 -9.18 -20.27 10.14
C LEU A 102 -9.75 -18.99 10.77
N SER A 103 -11.08 -18.90 10.85
CA SER A 103 -11.77 -17.77 11.47
C SER A 103 -11.43 -17.65 12.97
N ALA A 104 -11.47 -18.77 13.69
CA ALA A 104 -11.09 -18.84 15.10
C ALA A 104 -9.61 -18.48 15.32
N LYS A 105 -8.70 -18.99 14.48
CA LYS A 105 -7.27 -18.63 14.50
C LYS A 105 -7.09 -17.13 14.30
N LYS A 106 -7.79 -16.51 13.36
CA LYS A 106 -7.76 -15.05 13.17
C LYS A 106 -8.27 -14.28 14.38
N VAL A 107 -9.33 -14.74 15.06
CA VAL A 107 -9.79 -14.12 16.31
C VAL A 107 -8.72 -14.21 17.39
N LYS A 108 -8.07 -15.37 17.57
CA LYS A 108 -6.96 -15.55 18.51
C LYS A 108 -5.81 -14.60 18.22
N LEU A 109 -5.40 -14.47 16.96
CA LEU A 109 -4.32 -13.59 16.54
C LEU A 109 -4.67 -12.10 16.74
N LYS A 110 -5.93 -11.69 16.54
CA LYS A 110 -6.40 -10.34 16.89
C LYS A 110 -6.25 -10.08 18.39
N LYS A 111 -6.69 -11.02 19.25
CA LYS A 111 -6.54 -10.91 20.71
C LYS A 111 -5.08 -10.82 21.15
N LEU A 112 -4.16 -11.47 20.43
CA LEU A 112 -2.71 -11.39 20.65
C LEU A 112 -2.06 -10.11 20.08
N GLY A 113 -2.84 -9.15 19.60
CA GLY A 113 -2.32 -7.91 19.00
C GLY A 113 -1.69 -8.08 17.61
N LYS A 114 -1.74 -9.27 17.01
CA LYS A 114 -1.23 -9.55 15.65
C LYS A 114 -2.15 -9.06 14.52
N GLY A 115 -3.15 -8.24 14.87
CA GLY A 115 -4.02 -7.57 13.91
C GLY A 115 -3.57 -6.16 13.51
N HIS A 116 -2.62 -5.57 14.25
CA HIS A 116 -2.00 -4.34 13.82
C HIS A 116 -1.05 -4.61 12.65
N LYS A 117 -0.96 -3.67 11.72
CA LYS A 117 0.06 -3.65 10.67
C LYS A 117 1.23 -2.81 11.21
N PRO A 118 2.16 -3.37 12.01
CA PRO A 118 3.25 -2.59 12.61
C PRO A 118 4.12 -1.92 11.54
N ASN A 119 4.19 -2.54 10.36
CA ASN A 119 4.90 -2.07 9.18
C ASN A 119 3.96 -1.37 8.18
N ALA A 120 2.83 -0.81 8.64
CA ALA A 120 1.99 0.03 7.80
C ALA A 120 2.79 1.24 7.34
N SER A 121 2.78 1.49 6.03
CA SER A 121 3.46 2.63 5.48
C SER A 121 2.78 3.93 5.92
N LYS A 122 3.57 4.92 6.36
CA LYS A 122 3.11 6.26 6.71
C LYS A 122 3.43 7.20 5.54
N ALA A 123 2.52 8.13 5.24
CA ALA A 123 2.82 9.24 4.35
C ALA A 123 3.84 10.20 4.98
N VAL A 124 4.73 10.70 4.13
CA VAL A 124 5.63 11.80 4.47
C VAL A 124 4.78 13.03 4.78
N SER A 125 4.94 13.60 5.97
CA SER A 125 4.25 14.84 6.35
C SER A 125 4.87 16.05 5.64
N LYS A 126 4.16 17.18 5.64
CA LYS A 126 4.69 18.44 5.12
C LYS A 126 6.01 18.83 5.82
N ASP A 127 6.06 18.75 7.15
CA ASP A 127 7.27 19.08 7.92
C ASP A 127 8.45 18.14 7.58
N GLU A 128 8.16 16.85 7.34
CA GLU A 128 9.17 15.87 6.91
C GLU A 128 9.67 16.20 5.49
N GLU A 129 8.79 16.64 4.58
CA GLU A 129 9.17 17.13 3.24
C GLU A 129 9.98 18.43 3.30
N ASP A 130 9.57 19.37 4.16
CA ASP A 130 10.28 20.64 4.38
C ASP A 130 11.71 20.35 4.88
N LEU A 131 11.86 19.42 5.83
CA LEU A 131 13.17 18.98 6.30
C LEU A 131 14.02 18.33 5.19
N LEU A 132 13.43 17.55 4.28
CA LEU A 132 14.16 17.01 3.13
C LEU A 132 14.68 18.11 2.19
N TRP A 133 13.91 19.18 2.00
CA TRP A 133 14.34 20.35 1.24
C TRP A 133 15.44 21.13 1.97
N GLU A 134 15.27 21.41 3.26
CA GLU A 134 16.24 22.13 4.09
C GLU A 134 17.59 21.40 4.16
N GLN A 135 17.57 20.07 4.25
CA GLN A 135 18.78 19.23 4.26
C GLN A 135 19.35 18.96 2.86
N GLY A 136 18.81 19.61 1.81
CA GLY A 136 19.26 19.44 0.42
C GLY A 136 19.10 18.03 -0.11
N LYS A 137 18.16 17.24 0.44
CA LYS A 137 17.83 15.89 -0.05
C LYS A 137 16.81 15.91 -1.15
N LEU A 138 16.08 17.02 -1.33
CA LEU A 138 15.30 17.32 -2.52
C LEU A 138 15.94 18.50 -3.27
N GLY A 139 15.83 18.51 -4.59
CA GLY A 139 16.45 19.51 -5.47
C GLY A 139 17.10 18.88 -6.71
N ASP A 140 18.03 19.61 -7.31
CA ASP A 140 18.73 19.23 -8.54
C ASP A 140 20.27 19.32 -8.42
N GLY A 141 20.81 19.44 -7.21
CA GLY A 141 22.25 19.68 -6.98
C GLY A 141 23.16 18.49 -7.31
N THR A 142 22.66 17.25 -7.35
CA THR A 142 23.44 16.07 -7.76
C THR A 142 22.57 15.10 -8.58
N PRO A 143 23.17 14.18 -9.37
CA PRO A 143 22.43 13.17 -10.14
C PRO A 143 21.44 12.38 -9.29
N ARG A 144 21.85 11.99 -8.08
CA ARG A 144 21.03 11.20 -7.17
C ARG A 144 19.90 12.02 -6.55
N ILE A 145 20.17 13.25 -6.12
CA ILE A 145 19.16 14.14 -5.52
C ILE A 145 18.09 14.49 -6.57
N LEU A 146 18.50 14.76 -7.81
CA LEU A 146 17.59 15.06 -8.91
C LEU A 146 16.65 13.88 -9.23
N ILE A 147 17.20 12.68 -9.40
CA ILE A 147 16.40 11.46 -9.62
C ILE A 147 15.47 11.19 -8.44
N PHE A 148 15.95 11.31 -7.21
CA PHE A 148 15.12 11.08 -6.04
C PHE A 148 13.98 12.10 -5.94
N SER A 149 14.23 13.37 -6.29
CA SER A 149 13.21 14.41 -6.26
C SER A 149 12.10 14.14 -7.28
N LEU A 150 12.47 13.76 -8.51
CA LEU A 150 11.50 13.33 -9.52
C LEU A 150 10.73 12.08 -9.09
N TRP A 151 11.43 11.09 -8.54
CA TRP A 151 10.80 9.90 -7.97
C TRP A 151 9.77 10.26 -6.89
N TYR A 152 10.14 11.14 -5.95
CA TYR A 152 9.30 11.60 -4.85
C TYR A 152 8.04 12.31 -5.36
N TYR A 153 8.19 13.26 -6.28
CA TYR A 153 7.05 13.97 -6.87
C TYR A 153 6.19 13.06 -7.75
N PHE A 154 6.75 12.09 -8.47
CA PHE A 154 5.95 11.15 -9.24
C PHE A 154 5.16 10.21 -8.31
N THR A 155 5.73 9.76 -7.20
CA THR A 155 4.99 9.05 -6.15
C THR A 155 3.85 9.91 -5.60
N LYS A 156 4.14 11.16 -5.22
CA LYS A 156 3.19 12.08 -4.59
C LYS A 156 2.07 12.51 -5.55
N CYS A 157 2.43 12.96 -6.75
CA CYS A 157 1.53 13.61 -7.70
C CYS A 157 0.89 12.65 -8.69
N PHE A 158 1.61 11.61 -9.13
CA PHE A 158 1.05 10.59 -10.01
C PHE A 158 0.50 9.39 -9.25
N GLY A 159 0.60 9.37 -7.92
CA GLY A 159 0.03 8.30 -7.09
C GLY A 159 0.61 6.92 -7.39
N LEU A 160 1.86 6.86 -7.84
CA LEU A 160 2.59 5.61 -8.07
C LEU A 160 2.90 4.96 -6.72
N ARG A 161 2.66 3.65 -6.61
CA ARG A 161 2.74 2.92 -5.33
C ARG A 161 3.76 1.78 -5.35
N GLY A 162 4.05 1.24 -6.53
CA GLY A 162 4.95 0.10 -6.68
C GLY A 162 6.31 0.50 -7.24
N ILE A 163 7.40 -0.08 -6.71
CA ILE A 163 8.73 0.06 -7.31
C ILE A 163 8.73 -0.40 -8.77
N ASN A 164 7.99 -1.47 -9.08
CA ASN A 164 7.84 -1.94 -10.46
C ASN A 164 7.14 -0.90 -11.35
N GLU A 165 6.16 -0.16 -10.81
CA GLU A 165 5.48 0.91 -11.57
C GLU A 165 6.48 2.02 -11.90
N HIS A 166 7.31 2.43 -10.92
CA HIS A 166 8.38 3.39 -11.17
C HIS A 166 9.40 2.87 -12.19
N ARG A 167 9.86 1.62 -12.06
CA ARG A 167 10.88 1.07 -12.96
C ARG A 167 10.40 0.95 -14.41
N GLN A 168 9.11 0.71 -14.62
CA GLN A 168 8.52 0.55 -15.94
C GLN A 168 8.23 1.87 -16.66
N ILE A 169 8.34 3.02 -15.98
CA ILE A 169 8.15 4.32 -16.63
C ILE A 169 9.21 4.50 -17.70
N GLN A 170 8.77 4.80 -18.91
CA GLN A 170 9.61 5.26 -20.00
C GLN A 170 9.49 6.78 -20.16
N LEU A 171 10.47 7.40 -20.83
CA LEU A 171 10.51 8.84 -21.00
C LEU A 171 9.24 9.39 -21.67
N GLY A 172 8.74 8.68 -22.70
CA GLY A 172 7.52 9.03 -23.43
C GLY A 172 6.23 8.92 -22.61
N ASP A 173 6.26 8.30 -21.43
CA ASP A 173 5.10 8.24 -20.54
C ASP A 173 4.86 9.55 -19.80
N ILE A 174 5.87 10.44 -19.74
CA ILE A 174 5.77 11.75 -19.10
C ILE A 174 5.63 12.82 -20.19
N LEU A 175 4.42 13.37 -20.33
CA LEU A 175 4.13 14.37 -21.35
C LEU A 175 4.13 15.78 -20.74
N MET A 176 4.99 16.65 -21.25
CA MET A 176 4.95 18.07 -20.90
C MET A 176 3.93 18.80 -21.77
N LYS A 177 2.94 19.41 -21.13
CA LYS A 177 1.81 20.10 -21.78
C LYS A 177 1.60 21.49 -21.18
N LYS A 178 0.77 22.28 -21.84
CA LYS A 178 0.28 23.58 -21.35
C LYS A 178 -1.23 23.52 -21.20
N ASP A 179 -1.73 24.11 -20.13
CA ASP A 179 -3.16 24.23 -19.91
C ASP A 179 -3.70 25.34 -20.81
N PRO A 180 -4.73 25.07 -21.64
CA PRO A 180 -5.23 26.05 -22.60
C PRO A 180 -5.90 27.27 -21.94
N VAL A 181 -6.30 27.17 -20.65
CA VAL A 181 -7.03 28.25 -19.97
C VAL A 181 -6.08 29.27 -19.36
N ASN A 182 -5.08 28.79 -18.60
CA ASN A 182 -4.18 29.65 -17.83
C ASN A 182 -2.73 29.65 -18.36
N ASN A 183 -2.47 28.93 -19.46
CA ASN A 183 -1.15 28.79 -20.10
C ASN A 183 -0.05 28.21 -19.18
N GLN A 184 -0.45 27.57 -18.07
CA GLN A 184 0.45 26.98 -17.10
C GLN A 184 0.99 25.64 -17.62
N GLN A 185 2.30 25.41 -17.47
CA GLN A 185 2.90 24.14 -17.85
C GLN A 185 2.53 23.05 -16.83
N TYR A 186 2.35 21.82 -17.31
CA TYR A 186 2.15 20.66 -16.45
C TYR A 186 2.74 19.40 -17.07
N LEU A 187 3.11 18.44 -16.23
CA LEU A 187 3.39 17.07 -16.66
C LEU A 187 2.13 16.23 -16.51
N GLU A 188 1.81 15.46 -17.54
CA GLU A 188 0.76 14.44 -17.54
C GLU A 188 1.39 13.05 -17.62
N PHE A 189 0.99 12.16 -16.73
CA PHE A 189 1.43 10.77 -16.77
C PHE A 189 0.50 9.94 -17.64
N SER A 190 1.03 9.37 -18.71
CA SER A 190 0.36 8.37 -19.54
C SER A 190 0.58 6.99 -18.92
N GLU A 191 -0.38 6.55 -18.09
CA GLU A 191 -0.29 5.28 -17.38
C GLU A 191 -0.40 4.10 -18.36
N ARG A 192 0.64 3.26 -18.39
CA ARG A 192 0.60 1.93 -19.01
C ARG A 192 -0.07 0.93 -18.07
N LEU A 193 -0.39 -0.27 -18.57
CA LEU A 193 -1.03 -1.32 -17.77
C LEU A 193 -0.25 -1.57 -16.47
N THR A 194 -0.91 -1.44 -15.31
CA THR A 194 -0.31 -1.70 -13.99
C THR A 194 -0.96 -2.90 -13.32
N LYS A 195 -0.37 -3.40 -12.22
CA LYS A 195 -0.92 -4.54 -11.44
C LYS A 195 -2.40 -4.34 -11.06
N THR A 196 -2.78 -3.11 -10.76
CA THR A 196 -4.14 -2.75 -10.35
C THR A 196 -5.02 -2.34 -11.53
N ARG A 197 -4.46 -2.24 -12.73
CA ARG A 197 -5.06 -1.61 -13.92
C ARG A 197 -4.55 -2.26 -15.20
N ASP A 198 -4.91 -3.52 -15.36
CA ASP A 198 -4.44 -4.40 -16.43
C ASP A 198 -5.44 -4.47 -17.60
N GLY A 199 -6.46 -3.60 -17.62
CA GLY A 199 -7.47 -3.57 -18.67
C GLY A 199 -8.52 -4.68 -18.56
N THR A 200 -8.45 -5.53 -17.54
CA THR A 200 -9.50 -6.50 -17.23
C THR A 200 -10.72 -5.81 -16.59
N LYS A 201 -11.90 -6.45 -16.69
CA LYS A 201 -13.16 -5.90 -16.16
C LYS A 201 -13.00 -5.45 -14.69
N GLY A 202 -13.30 -4.18 -14.42
CA GLY A 202 -13.17 -3.56 -13.08
C GLY A 202 -11.78 -3.01 -12.75
N LYS A 203 -10.81 -3.09 -13.68
CA LYS A 203 -9.45 -2.54 -13.56
C LYS A 203 -9.10 -1.62 -14.72
N GLU A 204 -10.05 -0.76 -15.07
CA GLU A 204 -9.91 0.21 -16.16
C GLU A 204 -8.91 1.32 -15.84
N ASN A 205 -8.46 2.00 -16.90
CA ASN A 205 -7.59 3.17 -16.83
C ASN A 205 -8.21 4.34 -16.05
N ARG A 206 -7.37 5.31 -15.68
CA ARG A 206 -7.79 6.43 -14.83
C ARG A 206 -8.78 7.29 -15.61
N LYS A 207 -9.99 7.46 -15.07
CA LYS A 207 -10.98 8.42 -15.61
C LYS A 207 -10.36 9.82 -15.78
N VAL A 208 -9.49 10.20 -14.85
CA VAL A 208 -8.69 11.43 -14.89
C VAL A 208 -7.21 11.07 -14.89
N LYS A 209 -6.48 11.55 -15.92
CA LYS A 209 -5.03 11.34 -16.00
C LYS A 209 -4.32 12.14 -14.89
N PRO A 210 -3.28 11.56 -14.25
CA PRO A 210 -2.54 12.26 -13.21
C PRO A 210 -1.75 13.42 -13.80
N ARG A 211 -1.81 14.58 -13.14
CA ARG A 211 -1.14 15.80 -13.58
C ARG A 211 -0.39 16.46 -12.44
N MET A 212 0.69 17.14 -12.79
CA MET A 212 1.52 17.93 -11.89
C MET A 212 1.79 19.27 -12.53
N TYR A 213 1.42 20.36 -11.87
CA TYR A 213 1.46 21.70 -12.46
C TYR A 213 2.72 22.46 -12.05
N GLU A 214 3.14 23.39 -12.91
CA GLU A 214 4.21 24.35 -12.64
C GLU A 214 3.83 25.23 -11.46
N ASN A 215 4.77 25.50 -10.57
CA ASN A 215 4.61 26.49 -9.53
C ASN A 215 5.78 27.49 -9.57
N LYS A 216 5.61 28.64 -8.94
CA LYS A 216 6.64 29.71 -8.88
C LYS A 216 7.63 29.51 -7.73
N SER A 217 7.65 28.34 -7.11
CA SER A 217 8.56 28.03 -6.01
C SER A 217 9.81 27.37 -6.56
N ASP A 218 10.93 27.52 -5.85
CA ASP A 218 12.17 26.77 -6.12
C ASP A 218 11.99 25.25 -5.95
N ARG A 219 10.85 24.82 -5.40
CA ARG A 219 10.43 23.42 -5.24
C ARG A 219 9.57 22.94 -6.41
N CYS A 220 9.65 23.61 -7.56
CA CYS A 220 8.82 23.33 -8.71
C CYS A 220 9.21 22.01 -9.37
N PRO A 221 8.30 21.02 -9.42
CA PRO A 221 8.65 19.73 -10.01
C PRO A 221 8.77 19.78 -11.53
N ILE A 222 8.21 20.80 -12.19
CA ILE A 222 8.44 21.07 -13.62
C ILE A 222 9.87 21.53 -13.86
N GLN A 223 10.43 22.37 -12.97
CA GLN A 223 11.82 22.81 -13.08
C GLN A 223 12.78 21.64 -12.87
N LEU A 224 12.51 20.76 -11.89
CA LEU A 224 13.27 19.53 -11.71
C LEU A 224 13.26 18.65 -12.97
N PHE A 225 12.11 18.50 -13.63
CA PHE A 225 12.01 17.73 -14.87
C PHE A 225 12.78 18.40 -16.02
N LYS A 226 12.68 19.72 -16.17
CA LYS A 226 13.47 20.49 -17.14
C LYS A 226 14.98 20.40 -16.88
N ALA A 227 15.39 20.36 -15.62
CA ALA A 227 16.79 20.16 -15.23
C ALA A 227 17.28 18.74 -15.59
N TYR A 228 16.39 17.75 -15.55
CA TYR A 228 16.72 16.36 -15.83
C TYR A 228 17.01 16.06 -17.30
N LEU A 229 16.18 16.57 -18.22
CA LEU A 229 16.29 16.26 -19.65
C LEU A 229 17.68 16.53 -20.26
N PRO A 230 18.30 17.72 -20.14
CA PRO A 230 19.60 18.00 -20.77
C PRO A 230 20.76 17.24 -20.14
N ARG A 231 20.55 16.64 -18.95
CA ARG A 231 21.57 15.84 -18.25
C ARG A 231 21.52 14.37 -18.62
N ARG A 232 20.51 13.94 -19.38
CA ARG A 232 20.40 12.58 -19.93
C ARG A 232 21.34 12.45 -21.14
N PRO A 233 21.95 11.28 -21.35
CA PRO A 233 22.73 11.03 -22.55
C PRO A 233 21.79 11.00 -23.77
N GLU A 234 22.28 11.45 -24.93
CA GLU A 234 21.50 11.63 -26.16
C GLU A 234 20.81 10.33 -26.62
N ASN A 235 21.52 9.20 -26.55
CA ASN A 235 21.00 7.87 -26.84
C ASN A 235 19.99 7.31 -25.81
N ALA A 236 19.61 8.09 -24.80
CA ALA A 236 18.53 7.78 -23.87
C ALA A 236 17.41 8.84 -23.91
N MET A 237 17.26 9.57 -25.02
CA MET A 237 16.19 10.55 -25.23
C MET A 237 14.99 10.00 -26.02
N GLU A 238 15.07 8.75 -26.50
CA GLU A 238 13.96 8.11 -27.19
C GLU A 238 12.75 7.89 -26.26
N PRO A 239 11.50 7.93 -26.77
CA PRO A 239 10.29 7.72 -25.97
C PRO A 239 10.29 6.40 -25.19
N GLU A 240 10.89 5.35 -25.73
CA GLU A 240 11.00 4.02 -25.13
C GLU A 240 12.12 3.91 -24.08
N SER A 241 12.98 4.93 -23.98
CA SER A 241 14.08 4.94 -23.03
C SER A 241 13.57 4.90 -21.59
N PRO A 242 14.22 4.15 -20.68
CA PRO A 242 13.84 4.12 -19.27
C PRO A 242 13.85 5.53 -18.66
N PHE A 243 12.83 5.86 -17.88
CA PHE A 243 12.78 7.16 -17.22
C PHE A 243 13.85 7.28 -16.14
N TYR A 244 13.95 6.32 -15.23
CA TYR A 244 14.98 6.32 -14.18
C TYR A 244 16.28 5.69 -14.70
N LEU A 245 17.29 6.52 -14.91
CA LEU A 245 18.62 6.11 -15.35
C LEU A 245 19.58 5.96 -14.18
N THR A 246 20.61 5.13 -14.34
CA THR A 246 21.64 4.93 -13.33
C THR A 246 22.51 6.18 -13.21
N CYS A 247 22.65 6.71 -12.00
CA CYS A 247 23.47 7.90 -11.73
C CYS A 247 24.95 7.62 -11.97
N ILE A 248 25.65 8.55 -12.63
CA ILE A 248 27.10 8.59 -12.65
C ILE A 248 27.57 9.11 -11.28
N PRO A 249 28.56 8.47 -10.64
CA PRO A 249 29.16 9.01 -9.41
C PRO A 249 29.72 10.41 -9.64
N MET A 250 29.51 11.34 -8.71
CA MET A 250 29.88 12.75 -8.89
C MET A 250 31.35 12.94 -9.24
N GLU A 251 32.23 12.13 -8.68
CA GLU A 251 33.66 12.12 -8.94
C GLU A 251 34.04 11.73 -10.38
N ARG A 252 33.09 11.20 -11.17
CA ARG A 252 33.24 10.83 -12.58
C ARG A 252 32.41 11.70 -13.53
N VAL A 253 31.71 12.70 -13.00
CA VAL A 253 30.91 13.62 -13.82
C VAL A 253 31.86 14.66 -14.41
N GLU A 254 32.33 14.39 -15.62
CA GLU A 254 33.25 15.26 -16.37
C GLU A 254 32.51 16.19 -17.35
N SER A 255 31.21 15.96 -17.57
CA SER A 255 30.38 16.70 -18.53
C SER A 255 29.03 17.10 -17.93
N MET A 256 28.20 17.78 -18.72
CA MET A 256 26.81 18.08 -18.34
C MET A 256 25.93 16.83 -18.21
N ILE A 257 26.42 15.66 -18.62
CA ILE A 257 25.71 14.38 -18.57
C ILE A 257 25.92 13.71 -17.22
N TRP A 258 24.82 13.38 -16.54
CA TRP A 258 24.81 12.89 -15.16
C TRP A 258 24.39 11.42 -15.02
N PHE A 259 23.98 10.79 -16.12
CA PHE A 259 23.37 9.46 -16.09
C PHE A 259 23.97 8.53 -17.15
N TYR A 260 24.12 7.26 -16.79
CA TYR A 260 24.34 6.20 -17.77
C TYR A 260 23.04 5.84 -18.48
N THR A 261 23.12 5.31 -19.69
CA THR A 261 21.94 4.84 -20.47
C THR A 261 21.18 3.69 -19.82
N ARG A 262 21.79 3.02 -18.85
CA ARG A 262 21.20 1.84 -18.19
C ARG A 262 20.11 2.24 -17.21
N SER A 263 18.99 1.52 -17.26
CA SER A 263 17.90 1.63 -16.28
C SER A 263 18.40 1.40 -14.85
N MET A 264 17.90 2.18 -13.90
CA MET A 264 18.17 2.00 -12.49
C MET A 264 17.55 0.69 -11.96
N GLY A 265 18.31 -0.06 -11.15
CA GLY A 265 17.84 -1.31 -10.56
C GLY A 265 16.71 -1.12 -9.54
N GLU A 266 15.81 -2.12 -9.42
CA GLU A 266 14.67 -2.09 -8.49
C GLU A 266 15.12 -1.88 -7.03
N ASN A 267 16.20 -2.56 -6.63
CA ASN A 267 16.76 -2.42 -5.29
C ASN A 267 17.32 -1.01 -5.02
N THR A 268 17.86 -0.35 -6.05
CA THR A 268 18.36 1.03 -5.93
C THR A 268 17.19 2.00 -5.80
N LEU A 269 16.17 1.85 -6.64
CA LEU A 269 14.93 2.64 -6.56
C LEU A 269 14.25 2.48 -5.19
N ALA A 270 14.16 1.24 -4.69
CA ALA A 270 13.56 0.94 -3.39
C ALA A 270 14.31 1.60 -2.21
N LYS A 271 15.61 1.88 -2.38
CA LYS A 271 16.46 2.49 -1.35
C LYS A 271 16.46 4.02 -1.40
N LEU A 272 15.95 4.66 -2.46
CA LEU A 272 16.04 6.13 -2.61
C LEU A 272 15.46 6.87 -1.40
N MET A 273 14.22 6.56 -1.01
CA MET A 273 13.55 7.23 0.12
C MET A 273 14.16 6.85 1.49
N PRO A 274 14.41 5.56 1.81
CA PRO A 274 15.12 5.21 3.06
C PRO A 274 16.49 5.87 3.18
N MET A 275 17.25 5.98 2.09
CA MET A 275 18.55 6.66 2.09
C MET A 275 18.39 8.17 2.34
N ALA A 276 17.48 8.83 1.64
CA ALA A 276 17.23 10.26 1.82
C ALA A 276 16.76 10.57 3.25
N ALA A 277 15.84 9.77 3.80
CA ALA A 277 15.37 9.90 5.18
C ALA A 277 16.51 9.73 6.19
N LYS A 278 17.34 8.70 6.03
CA LYS A 278 18.50 8.47 6.91
C LYS A 278 19.47 9.65 6.86
N GLU A 279 19.77 10.15 5.67
CA GLU A 279 20.69 11.27 5.50
C GLU A 279 20.11 12.62 5.95
N ALA A 280 18.79 12.75 6.03
CA ALA A 280 18.10 13.90 6.63
C ALA A 280 17.95 13.78 8.15
N GLY A 281 18.54 12.75 8.78
CA GLY A 281 18.52 12.56 10.23
C GLY A 281 17.21 12.01 10.79
N TRP A 282 16.39 11.36 9.97
CA TRP A 282 15.12 10.77 10.47
C TRP A 282 15.41 9.61 11.41
N THR A 283 14.58 9.47 12.45
CA THR A 283 14.71 8.37 13.43
C THR A 283 14.44 7.01 12.79
N GLU A 284 15.01 5.92 13.34
CA GLU A 284 14.79 4.56 12.82
C GLU A 284 13.29 4.23 12.69
N LYS A 285 12.46 4.66 13.65
CA LYS A 285 10.99 4.50 13.62
C LYS A 285 10.32 5.21 12.44
N GLN A 286 10.87 6.33 11.96
CA GLN A 286 10.39 7.02 10.77
C GLN A 286 10.84 6.27 9.51
N THR A 287 12.10 5.83 9.44
CA THR A 287 12.64 5.11 8.27
C THR A 287 11.94 3.77 7.98
N THR A 288 11.64 2.96 9.01
CA THR A 288 10.99 1.63 8.85
C THR A 288 9.55 1.69 8.34
N LYS A 289 8.91 2.87 8.36
CA LYS A 289 7.51 3.05 7.95
C LYS A 289 7.38 3.57 6.52
N ILE A 290 8.47 3.69 5.76
CA ILE A 290 8.46 4.29 4.41
C ILE A 290 8.81 3.27 3.33
N ASP A 291 8.88 1.98 3.67
CA ASP A 291 9.19 0.87 2.76
C ASP A 291 8.19 0.69 1.58
N ARG A 292 7.14 1.52 1.52
CA ARG A 292 6.33 1.71 0.32
C ARG A 292 6.22 3.19 -0.01
N PRO A 293 6.32 3.58 -1.28
CA PRO A 293 5.91 4.91 -1.75
C PRO A 293 4.42 5.10 -1.42
N THR A 294 4.15 5.63 -0.22
CA THR A 294 2.80 5.91 0.28
C THR A 294 2.77 7.37 0.67
N VAL A 295 3.24 8.25 -0.22
CA VAL A 295 3.11 9.70 -0.05
C VAL A 295 1.64 10.16 -0.24
N SER A 296 0.70 9.23 -0.44
CA SER A 296 -0.66 9.50 -0.93
C SER A 296 -1.76 9.66 0.14
N HIS A 297 -1.45 9.81 1.43
CA HIS A 297 -2.48 9.82 2.50
C HIS A 297 -2.71 11.17 3.21
N GLN A 298 -2.10 12.26 2.76
CA GLN A 298 -2.45 13.60 3.26
C GLN A 298 -3.07 14.44 2.14
N ILE A 299 -4.36 14.23 1.89
CA ILE A 299 -5.21 15.22 1.22
C ILE A 299 -6.51 15.28 2.02
N SER A 300 -6.48 15.98 3.16
CA SER A 300 -7.70 16.46 3.81
C SER A 300 -8.19 17.70 3.06
N PRO A 301 -9.50 17.91 2.89
CA PRO A 301 -10.01 19.08 2.16
C PRO A 301 -9.65 20.37 2.94
N PRO A 302 -8.94 21.35 2.33
CA PRO A 302 -8.78 22.65 2.94
C PRO A 302 -10.11 23.41 2.82
N MET A 303 -10.68 23.77 3.97
CA MET A 303 -11.58 24.91 4.08
C MET A 303 -10.87 26.13 3.49
N ALA A 304 -11.56 26.84 2.60
CA ALA A 304 -11.07 27.92 1.77
C ALA A 304 -10.11 28.88 2.52
N THR A 305 -8.82 28.81 2.22
CA THR A 305 -7.87 29.92 2.34
C THR A 305 -6.75 29.74 1.32
N SER A 306 -6.33 30.86 0.72
CA SER A 306 -5.39 30.94 -0.40
C SER A 306 -4.01 30.36 -0.06
N SER A 307 -3.73 29.14 -0.51
CA SER A 307 -2.37 28.69 -0.84
C SER A 307 -2.45 27.45 -1.74
N GLN A 308 -1.72 27.51 -2.86
CA GLN A 308 -1.82 26.64 -4.03
C GLN A 308 -1.44 25.18 -3.70
N SER A 309 -2.43 24.28 -3.72
CA SER A 309 -2.22 22.83 -3.74
C SER A 309 -1.89 22.38 -5.17
N VAL A 310 -0.64 21.95 -5.39
CA VAL A 310 0.02 21.69 -6.70
C VAL A 310 -0.39 20.34 -7.36
N CYS A 311 -1.33 19.60 -6.76
CA CYS A 311 -1.68 18.25 -7.19
C CYS A 311 -3.18 18.13 -7.47
N SER A 312 -3.55 17.67 -8.68
CA SER A 312 -4.95 17.64 -9.15
C SER A 312 -5.85 16.58 -8.51
N TYR A 313 -5.35 15.80 -7.53
CA TYR A 313 -6.19 14.81 -6.83
C TYR A 313 -7.37 15.44 -6.08
N THR A 314 -7.32 16.74 -5.74
CA THR A 314 -8.41 17.46 -5.06
C THR A 314 -9.64 17.72 -5.95
N ALA A 315 -9.45 18.01 -7.24
CA ALA A 315 -10.57 18.32 -8.14
C ALA A 315 -11.41 17.08 -8.54
N ALA A 316 -10.79 15.89 -8.57
CA ALA A 316 -11.46 14.65 -8.92
C ALA A 316 -12.33 14.09 -7.77
N LEU A 317 -11.92 14.29 -6.51
CA LEU A 317 -12.70 13.84 -5.35
C LEU A 317 -13.99 14.65 -5.17
N ASN A 318 -13.95 15.95 -5.44
CA ASN A 318 -15.14 16.82 -5.37
C ASN A 318 -16.19 16.43 -6.43
N ASN A 319 -15.77 16.10 -7.66
CA ASN A 319 -16.67 15.63 -8.71
C ASN A 319 -17.30 14.26 -8.39
N ILE A 320 -16.59 13.36 -7.70
CA ILE A 320 -17.14 12.06 -7.27
C ILE A 320 -18.17 12.24 -6.15
N HIS A 321 -17.96 13.21 -5.26
CA HIS A 321 -18.89 13.51 -4.17
C HIS A 321 -20.17 14.21 -4.66
N GLU A 322 -20.06 15.14 -5.62
CA GLU A 322 -21.21 15.80 -6.27
C GLU A 322 -22.03 14.85 -7.16
N GLN A 323 -21.36 13.92 -7.86
CA GLN A 323 -22.05 12.91 -8.66
C GLN A 323 -22.74 11.86 -7.78
N SER A 324 -22.18 11.53 -6.61
CA SER A 324 -22.82 10.64 -5.63
C SER A 324 -24.03 11.29 -4.95
N SER A 325 -24.00 12.61 -4.69
CA SER A 325 -25.15 13.33 -4.13
C SER A 325 -26.28 13.54 -5.14
N LYS A 326 -25.97 13.75 -6.43
CA LYS A 326 -26.97 13.84 -7.51
C LYS A 326 -27.56 12.47 -7.88
N GLY A 327 -26.75 11.41 -7.88
CA GLY A 327 -27.23 10.04 -8.09
C GLY A 327 -28.10 9.52 -6.95
N ALA A 328 -27.85 9.96 -5.71
CA ALA A 328 -28.69 9.63 -4.56
C ALA A 328 -30.05 10.35 -4.59
N SER A 329 -30.14 11.58 -5.10
CA SER A 329 -31.44 12.26 -5.24
C SER A 329 -32.30 11.67 -6.36
N GLU A 330 -31.70 11.28 -7.49
CA GLU A 330 -32.43 10.64 -8.60
C GLU A 330 -32.89 9.21 -8.27
N ALA A 331 -32.10 8.44 -7.51
CA ALA A 331 -32.51 7.10 -7.04
C ALA A 331 -33.66 7.16 -6.01
N SER A 332 -33.73 8.24 -5.22
CA SER A 332 -34.80 8.46 -4.24
C SER A 332 -36.13 8.83 -4.91
N SER A 333 -36.11 9.62 -5.98
CA SER A 333 -37.31 9.96 -6.76
C SER A 333 -37.87 8.77 -7.54
N ASN A 334 -37.03 7.80 -7.94
CA ASN A 334 -37.45 6.63 -8.72
C ASN A 334 -37.94 5.44 -7.87
N MET A 335 -37.75 5.47 -6.54
CA MET A 335 -38.29 4.45 -5.62
C MET A 335 -39.73 4.72 -5.17
N PHE A 336 -40.25 5.95 -5.31
CA PHE A 336 -41.63 6.29 -4.92
C PHE A 336 -42.68 5.95 -5.98
N SER A 337 -42.29 5.54 -7.19
CA SER A 337 -43.21 5.26 -8.31
C SER A 337 -43.48 3.77 -8.57
N LYS A 338 -42.83 2.85 -7.85
CA LYS A 338 -43.05 1.40 -8.00
C LYS A 338 -43.23 0.74 -6.64
N GLY A 339 -44.50 0.57 -6.24
CA GLY A 339 -44.89 -0.17 -5.05
C GLY A 339 -44.40 -1.63 -5.13
N ILE A 340 -43.39 -1.95 -4.34
CA ILE A 340 -42.98 -3.32 -4.04
C ILE A 340 -42.97 -3.47 -2.53
N VAL A 341 -43.93 -4.23 -2.02
CA VAL A 341 -44.05 -4.62 -0.62
C VAL A 341 -42.99 -5.68 -0.32
N LEU A 342 -42.06 -5.40 0.58
CA LEU A 342 -41.24 -6.41 1.25
C LEU A 342 -41.28 -6.21 2.76
N ASN A 343 -41.68 -7.29 3.44
CA ASN A 343 -41.91 -7.38 4.88
C ASN A 343 -40.62 -7.26 5.71
N LYS A 344 -40.72 -6.43 6.77
CA LYS A 344 -40.10 -6.51 8.11
C LYS A 344 -38.58 -6.74 8.22
N CYS A 345 -37.87 -5.63 8.46
CA CYS A 345 -36.91 -5.50 9.57
C CYS A 345 -36.75 -4.00 9.91
N THR A 346 -37.44 -3.56 10.96
CA THR A 346 -37.36 -2.21 11.51
C THR A 346 -36.05 -2.02 12.26
N PHE A 347 -35.14 -1.22 11.73
CA PHE A 347 -34.13 -0.51 12.54
C PHE A 347 -34.57 0.96 12.61
N ASN A 348 -35.05 1.35 13.79
CA ASN A 348 -35.47 2.72 14.09
C ASN A 348 -34.23 3.60 14.25
N ILE A 349 -34.04 4.56 13.34
CA ILE A 349 -33.14 5.70 13.56
C ILE A 349 -34.03 6.94 13.57
N ASN A 350 -34.37 7.41 14.77
CA ASN A 350 -35.06 8.69 14.96
C ASN A 350 -34.07 9.83 14.67
N PHE A 351 -34.25 10.51 13.54
CA PHE A 351 -33.71 11.85 13.31
C PHE A 351 -34.71 12.85 13.90
N LYS A 352 -34.37 13.49 15.01
CA LYS A 352 -35.16 14.61 15.56
C LYS A 352 -34.57 15.90 14.98
N MET A 353 -35.32 16.56 14.11
CA MET A 353 -35.04 17.94 13.70
C MET A 353 -35.21 18.84 14.93
N GLU A 354 -34.19 19.62 15.26
CA GLU A 354 -34.34 20.76 16.17
C GLU A 354 -34.92 21.94 15.39
N GLN A 355 -36.14 22.33 15.74
CA GLN A 355 -36.61 23.70 15.59
C GLN A 355 -36.58 24.37 16.96
N SER A 356 -36.07 25.59 16.96
CA SER A 356 -35.97 26.54 18.06
C SER A 356 -37.30 26.74 18.80
N ASN A 357 -37.27 26.74 20.14
CA ASN A 357 -37.89 27.75 21.00
C ASN A 357 -37.67 27.44 22.49
N GLY A 358 -37.33 28.49 23.25
CA GLY A 358 -37.92 28.77 24.57
C GLY A 358 -37.54 27.93 25.79
N GLU A 359 -36.87 28.61 26.73
CA GLU A 359 -37.10 28.55 28.19
C GLU A 359 -36.44 27.48 29.07
N SER A 360 -35.68 28.02 30.04
CA SER A 360 -35.38 27.56 31.40
C SER A 360 -35.87 26.18 31.84
N GLN A 361 -34.94 25.36 32.34
CA GLN A 361 -34.86 25.02 33.78
C GLN A 361 -33.60 24.21 34.11
N ARG A 362 -33.06 24.51 35.30
CA ARG A 362 -31.96 23.82 35.97
C ARG A 362 -32.38 22.38 36.33
N HIS A 363 -31.48 21.40 36.23
CA HIS A 363 -31.12 20.47 37.33
C HIS A 363 -30.07 19.41 36.93
N SER A 364 -29.01 19.37 37.74
CA SER A 364 -28.26 18.20 38.26
C SER A 364 -27.52 17.23 37.32
N ARG A 365 -26.18 17.35 37.31
CA ARG A 365 -25.22 16.30 36.93
C ARG A 365 -24.97 15.34 38.11
N PRO A 366 -24.61 14.07 37.85
CA PRO A 366 -23.65 13.36 38.69
C PRO A 366 -22.31 13.17 37.97
N ASN A 367 -21.25 13.56 38.67
CA ASN A 367 -19.86 13.27 38.36
C ASN A 367 -19.57 11.77 38.57
N TYR A 368 -18.77 11.16 37.68
CA TYR A 368 -17.94 10.02 38.05
C TYR A 368 -16.54 10.20 37.46
N CYS A 369 -15.60 10.49 38.37
CA CYS A 369 -14.17 10.42 38.17
C CYS A 369 -13.74 8.94 38.09
N TYR A 370 -12.83 8.62 37.17
CA TYR A 370 -12.16 7.32 37.12
C TYR A 370 -10.65 7.56 37.33
N GLU A 371 -10.13 7.11 38.47
CA GLU A 371 -8.68 7.03 38.74
C GLU A 371 -8.07 5.77 38.11
N PRO A 372 -6.84 5.81 37.59
CA PRO A 372 -6.12 4.62 37.14
C PRO A 372 -5.31 3.94 38.26
N PRO A 373 -5.11 2.60 38.20
CA PRO A 373 -4.51 1.85 39.31
C PRO A 373 -2.99 1.98 39.41
N ARG A 374 -2.51 2.04 40.66
CA ARG A 374 -1.08 2.13 41.06
C ARG A 374 -0.32 0.83 40.79
N LYS A 375 0.90 0.96 40.26
CA LYS A 375 1.90 -0.11 40.11
C LYS A 375 2.62 -0.36 41.44
N THR A 376 2.68 -1.60 41.90
CA THR A 376 3.58 -2.05 42.97
C THR A 376 4.89 -2.54 42.37
N PHE A 377 6.01 -1.93 42.77
CA PHE A 377 7.37 -2.38 42.47
C PHE A 377 7.81 -3.37 43.57
N LYS A 378 8.20 -4.59 43.18
CA LYS A 378 9.03 -5.46 44.04
C LYS A 378 10.49 -5.33 43.61
N ARG A 379 11.31 -4.88 44.57
CA ARG A 379 12.76 -4.72 44.54
C ARG A 379 13.42 -6.10 44.63
N ILE A 380 14.31 -6.45 43.70
CA ILE A 380 15.18 -7.63 43.78
C ILE A 380 16.60 -7.09 43.97
N LEU A 381 17.27 -7.55 45.04
CA LEU A 381 18.68 -7.27 45.36
C LEU A 381 19.61 -8.18 44.53
N PRO A 382 20.85 -7.76 44.24
CA PRO A 382 21.81 -8.56 43.50
C PRO A 382 22.51 -9.58 44.41
N LEU A 383 22.69 -10.81 43.92
CA LEU A 383 23.53 -11.84 44.51
C LEU A 383 24.97 -11.68 44.03
N GLU A 384 25.88 -11.80 44.98
CA GLU A 384 27.33 -11.68 44.84
C GLU A 384 27.97 -12.83 44.06
N SER A 385 29.16 -12.51 43.56
CA SER A 385 30.18 -13.36 42.94
C SER A 385 30.75 -14.41 43.88
N SER A 386 31.05 -15.60 43.35
CA SER A 386 32.15 -16.44 43.83
C SER A 386 32.77 -17.19 42.65
N ASP A 387 34.08 -16.97 42.48
CA ASP A 387 35.03 -17.79 41.73
C ASP A 387 35.04 -19.26 42.18
N GLU A 388 35.43 -20.16 41.27
CA GLU A 388 36.20 -21.42 41.44
C GLU A 388 36.02 -22.27 40.14
N SER A 389 36.97 -22.25 39.20
CA SER A 389 38.16 -23.12 39.04
C SER A 389 37.94 -24.51 38.42
N GLN A 390 38.69 -24.72 37.32
CA GLN A 390 39.36 -25.95 36.83
C GLN A 390 38.59 -27.10 36.14
N GLU A 391 39.18 -27.49 34.99
CA GLU A 391 39.39 -28.85 34.42
C GLU A 391 38.15 -29.71 34.10
N PHE A 392 37.95 -30.30 32.91
CA PHE A 392 38.80 -30.86 31.85
C PHE A 392 38.13 -30.66 30.48
#